data_AF-A0A9P2ZZB2-F1
#
_entry.id   AF-A0A9P2ZZB2-F1
#
_cell.length_a   1.000
_cell.length_b   1.000
_cell.length_c   1.000
_cell.angle_alpha   90.00
_cell.angle_beta   90.00
_cell.angle_gamma   90.00
#
_symmetry.space_group_name_H-M   'P 1'
#
loop_
_entity.id
_entity.type
_entity.pdbx_description
1 polymer ?
#
loop_
_entity_poly.entity_id
_entity_poly.type
_entity_poly.pdbx_seq_one_letter_code
_entity_poly.pdbx_strand_id
1 'polypeptide(L)'
;MHPPARPYGNGQEHSGSATLADGNYNNNNNAGYQGSGGSIARFITPGGNPIDTSQPAFPVFHRKFANPAPLGLLGFGATTFVLSMYNVQARHIAHPNVVLGMALGYGGLVQLIAGIEEWACGNTFGATAFASYGGFWLSFATLYIPQFEVTAAYSSASELDSAIGIYLCAWGIVTFIFLLASLKSSIALVSLFFFLDLTFWLLVAGFLAPSTKCVKAGGAFGIFTAGIAAYTALAGMLTKDTSHFMIPVGDLSRAKGQK
;
A
#
# COMPACT_ATOMS: atom_id res chain seq x y z
N MET A 1 14.47 78.74 -16.58
CA MET A 1 13.80 79.59 -15.56
C MET A 1 14.15 79.06 -14.18
N HIS A 2 14.05 79.88 -13.13
CA HIS A 2 14.52 79.54 -11.77
C HIS A 2 13.33 79.40 -10.77
N PRO A 3 13.50 79.35 -9.42
CA PRO A 3 12.82 78.43 -8.48
C PRO A 3 11.51 79.05 -7.88
N PRO A 4 10.88 78.63 -6.73
CA PRO A 4 11.18 77.63 -5.67
C PRO A 4 10.03 76.58 -5.48
N ALA A 5 9.71 75.89 -4.36
CA ALA A 5 10.01 76.04 -2.92
C ALA A 5 9.91 74.73 -2.07
N ARG A 6 9.39 74.84 -0.82
CA ARG A 6 9.18 73.85 0.28
C ARG A 6 7.93 74.29 1.10
N PRO A 7 7.50 73.71 2.26
CA PRO A 7 7.91 72.51 3.04
C PRO A 7 6.72 71.50 3.21
N TYR A 8 6.52 70.58 4.17
CA TYR A 8 7.07 70.11 5.48
C TYR A 8 6.94 68.55 5.54
N GLY A 9 7.36 67.76 6.56
CA GLY A 9 8.12 68.00 7.80
C GLY A 9 7.92 66.88 8.86
N ASN A 10 8.93 66.67 9.74
CA ASN A 10 9.01 65.89 11.00
C ASN A 10 8.38 64.47 11.16
N GLY A 11 9.20 63.51 11.62
CA GLY A 11 8.76 62.27 12.31
C GLY A 11 9.73 61.09 12.20
N GLN A 12 10.41 60.72 13.29
CA GLN A 12 11.20 59.47 13.42
C GLN A 12 10.57 58.57 14.48
N GLU A 13 10.66 57.23 14.34
CA GLU A 13 11.38 56.33 15.26
C GLU A 13 11.21 54.84 14.89
N HIS A 14 11.98 53.94 15.54
CA HIS A 14 12.21 52.57 15.06
C HIS A 14 12.55 51.60 16.22
N SER A 15 11.67 50.64 16.54
CA SER A 15 11.87 49.44 17.40
C SER A 15 10.53 48.67 17.51
N GLY A 16 10.41 47.42 17.99
CA GLY A 16 11.36 46.42 18.50
C GLY A 16 10.63 45.08 18.73
N SER A 17 11.33 43.98 18.98
CA SER A 17 10.75 42.62 19.08
C SER A 17 10.55 42.10 20.51
N ALA A 18 9.53 41.28 20.76
CA ALA A 18 9.42 40.42 21.95
C ALA A 18 8.56 39.16 21.70
N THR A 19 8.87 38.07 22.41
CA THR A 19 8.12 36.80 22.46
C THR A 19 7.51 36.56 23.85
N LEU A 20 6.68 35.53 23.99
CA LEU A 20 6.18 35.04 25.29
C LEU A 20 6.47 33.54 25.45
N ALA A 21 6.67 33.11 26.70
CA ALA A 21 6.87 31.73 27.14
C ALA A 21 5.68 31.32 28.06
N ASP A 22 5.57 30.14 28.69
CA ASP A 22 6.51 29.02 28.90
C ASP A 22 5.70 27.73 29.21
N GLY A 23 6.36 26.57 29.39
CA GLY A 23 5.77 25.43 30.10
C GLY A 23 6.34 24.05 29.76
N ASN A 24 7.33 23.58 30.53
CA ASN A 24 7.73 22.16 30.55
C ASN A 24 7.47 21.52 31.92
N TYR A 25 7.30 20.19 31.92
CA TYR A 25 7.11 19.37 33.11
C TYR A 25 8.42 19.24 33.90
N ASN A 26 8.31 19.06 35.22
CA ASN A 26 9.33 18.38 36.00
C ASN A 26 8.71 17.54 37.12
N ASN A 27 9.39 16.48 37.57
CA ASN A 27 8.87 15.48 38.50
C ASN A 27 9.61 15.51 39.85
N ASN A 28 8.99 14.94 40.89
CA ASN A 28 9.41 14.94 42.30
C ASN A 28 9.32 16.34 42.97
N ASN A 29 8.79 16.51 44.18
CA ASN A 29 8.83 15.60 45.34
C ASN A 29 7.50 15.47 46.11
N ASN A 30 7.44 14.46 46.98
CA ASN A 30 6.32 14.18 47.88
C ASN A 30 6.27 15.14 49.10
N ALA A 31 5.52 16.23 48.98
CA ALA A 31 4.91 16.97 50.10
C ALA A 31 3.66 17.71 49.60
N GLY A 32 2.56 17.64 50.34
CA GLY A 32 1.25 18.06 49.83
C GLY A 32 0.98 19.57 49.89
N TYR A 33 0.48 20.13 48.78
CA TYR A 33 -0.38 21.33 48.77
C TYR A 33 -1.34 21.25 47.57
N GLN A 34 -2.66 21.27 47.83
CA GLN A 34 -3.66 21.26 46.75
C GLN A 34 -3.88 22.69 46.21
N GLY A 35 -3.15 23.03 45.15
CA GLY A 35 -3.34 24.27 44.38
C GLY A 35 -4.28 24.09 43.18
N SER A 36 -5.21 25.01 42.97
CA SER A 36 -6.20 24.97 41.89
C SER A 36 -5.60 25.38 40.52
N GLY A 37 -4.66 24.58 40.00
CA GLY A 37 -4.09 24.73 38.66
C GLY A 37 -4.77 23.83 37.63
N GLY A 38 -5.04 24.36 36.43
CA GLY A 38 -5.57 23.58 35.31
C GLY A 38 -4.57 22.51 34.83
N SER A 39 -5.07 21.40 34.29
CA SER A 39 -4.22 20.31 33.80
C SER A 39 -3.41 20.73 32.58
N ILE A 40 -2.07 20.63 32.67
CA ILE A 40 -1.17 20.93 31.55
C ILE A 40 -1.28 19.82 30.50
N ALA A 41 -2.13 20.02 29.50
CA ALA A 41 -2.25 19.09 28.38
C ALA A 41 -0.92 18.99 27.62
N ARG A 42 -0.29 17.82 27.64
CA ARG A 42 0.93 17.53 26.87
C ARG A 42 0.58 17.60 25.38
N PHE A 43 1.15 18.57 24.66
CA PHE A 43 0.87 18.71 23.22
C PHE A 43 1.26 17.44 22.46
N ILE A 44 0.34 16.98 21.62
CA ILE A 44 0.49 15.79 20.77
C ILE A 44 0.55 16.27 19.32
N THR A 45 1.53 15.75 18.57
CA THR A 45 1.71 16.03 17.15
C THR A 45 0.58 15.42 16.31
N PRO A 46 0.31 15.88 15.06
CA PRO A 46 -0.68 15.26 14.17
C PRO A 46 -0.43 13.76 13.87
N GLY A 47 0.76 13.23 14.20
CA GLY A 47 1.10 11.81 14.13
C GLY A 47 0.94 11.04 15.46
N GLY A 48 0.25 11.59 16.45
CA GLY A 48 -0.07 10.92 17.73
C GLY A 48 1.05 10.90 18.77
N ASN A 49 2.26 11.35 18.44
CA ASN A 49 3.39 11.36 19.36
C ASN A 49 3.37 12.61 20.27
N PRO A 50 3.62 12.46 21.60
CA PRO A 50 3.89 13.60 22.47
C PRO A 50 5.12 14.37 22.00
N ILE A 51 5.18 15.67 22.27
CA ILE A 51 6.44 16.41 22.13
C ILE A 51 7.44 15.86 23.15
N ASP A 52 8.56 15.36 22.64
CA ASP A 52 9.76 15.07 23.42
C ASP A 52 10.69 16.29 23.39
N THR A 53 11.14 16.70 24.57
CA THR A 53 12.10 17.80 24.77
C THR A 53 13.46 17.30 25.26
N SER A 54 13.69 15.98 25.26
CA SER A 54 15.02 15.43 25.47
C SER A 54 15.97 15.93 24.39
N GLN A 55 17.13 16.47 24.80
CA GLN A 55 18.15 16.92 23.86
C GLN A 55 19.01 15.72 23.42
N PRO A 56 18.90 15.25 22.17
CA PRO A 56 19.66 14.10 21.72
C PRO A 56 21.12 14.51 21.44
N ALA A 57 22.08 13.64 21.73
CA ALA A 57 23.50 13.91 21.52
C ALA A 57 23.90 14.07 20.04
N PHE A 58 23.02 13.69 19.12
CA PHE A 58 23.14 13.87 17.68
C PHE A 58 21.81 14.36 17.08
N PRO A 59 21.80 15.05 15.93
CA PRO A 59 20.56 15.55 15.32
C PRO A 59 19.58 14.43 14.97
N VAL A 60 18.37 14.48 15.55
CA VAL A 60 17.27 13.58 15.15
C VAL A 60 16.68 14.09 13.84
N PHE A 61 17.14 13.49 12.73
CA PHE A 61 16.56 13.75 11.41
C PHE A 61 15.21 13.04 11.27
N HIS A 62 14.11 13.78 11.35
CA HIS A 62 12.77 13.30 11.00
C HIS A 62 12.66 13.02 9.49
N ARG A 63 13.21 11.88 9.05
CA ARG A 63 13.14 11.42 7.66
C ARG A 63 11.75 10.86 7.39
N LYS A 64 11.04 11.47 6.43
CA LYS A 64 9.82 10.89 5.85
C LYS A 64 10.23 9.76 4.90
N PHE A 65 9.65 8.57 5.07
CA PHE A 65 9.85 7.46 4.14
C PHE A 65 9.20 7.74 2.77
N ALA A 66 9.69 7.04 1.74
CA ALA A 66 9.03 7.00 0.43
C ALA A 66 7.70 6.22 0.52
N ASN A 67 6.90 6.26 -0.55
CA ASN A 67 5.71 5.42 -0.69
C ASN A 67 6.07 4.12 -1.43
N PRO A 68 6.13 2.95 -0.77
CA PRO A 68 6.47 1.68 -1.43
C PRO A 68 5.27 1.03 -2.15
N ALA A 69 4.03 1.50 -1.92
CA ALA A 69 2.83 0.91 -2.50
C ALA A 69 2.89 0.73 -4.04
N PRO A 70 3.43 1.67 -4.84
CA PRO A 70 3.56 1.47 -6.28
C PRO A 70 4.49 0.33 -6.68
N LEU A 71 5.54 0.07 -5.92
CA LEU A 71 6.48 -1.03 -6.18
C LEU A 71 5.77 -2.37 -5.97
N GLY A 72 5.06 -2.52 -4.84
CA GLY A 72 4.24 -3.70 -4.56
C GLY A 72 3.12 -3.92 -5.58
N LEU A 73 2.43 -2.84 -5.98
CA LEU A 73 1.34 -2.88 -6.98
C LEU A 73 1.83 -3.19 -8.39
N LEU A 74 3.02 -2.74 -8.81
CA LEU A 74 3.61 -3.09 -10.11
C LEU A 74 4.17 -4.51 -10.12
N GLY A 75 4.84 -4.94 -9.03
CA GLY A 75 5.28 -6.32 -8.83
C GLY A 75 4.12 -7.30 -8.96
N PHE A 76 3.04 -7.01 -8.23
CA PHE A 76 1.76 -7.71 -8.33
C PHE A 76 1.17 -7.66 -9.74
N GLY A 77 0.88 -6.46 -10.26
CA GLY A 77 0.11 -6.26 -11.47
C GLY A 77 0.77 -6.86 -12.71
N ALA A 78 2.09 -6.69 -12.87
CA ALA A 78 2.81 -7.25 -14.00
C ALA A 78 2.85 -8.78 -13.97
N THR A 79 3.02 -9.38 -12.78
CA THR A 79 3.05 -10.84 -12.62
C THR A 79 1.67 -11.45 -12.83
N THR A 80 0.63 -10.83 -12.24
CA THR A 80 -0.78 -11.16 -12.47
C THR A 80 -1.12 -11.10 -13.96
N PHE A 81 -0.73 -10.03 -14.68
CA PHE A 81 -1.00 -9.89 -16.11
C PHE A 81 -0.45 -11.07 -16.93
N VAL A 82 0.80 -11.48 -16.71
CA VAL A 82 1.41 -12.58 -17.49
C VAL A 82 0.71 -13.91 -17.20
N LEU A 83 0.43 -14.24 -15.93
CA LEU A 83 -0.33 -15.46 -15.61
C LEU A 83 -1.75 -15.42 -16.19
N SER A 84 -2.43 -14.28 -16.07
CA SER A 84 -3.79 -14.09 -16.59
C SER A 84 -3.85 -14.20 -18.12
N MET A 85 -2.83 -13.74 -18.84
CA MET A 85 -2.69 -13.93 -20.29
C MET A 85 -2.54 -15.41 -20.68
N TYR A 86 -1.93 -16.24 -19.83
CA TYR A 86 -1.87 -17.70 -20.03
C TYR A 86 -3.17 -18.40 -19.60
N ASN A 87 -3.86 -17.91 -18.56
CA ASN A 87 -5.18 -18.41 -18.16
C ASN A 87 -6.24 -18.18 -19.26
N VAL A 88 -6.20 -17.06 -20.00
CA VAL A 88 -7.04 -16.87 -21.21
C VAL A 88 -6.56 -17.68 -22.43
N GLN A 89 -5.40 -18.34 -22.33
CA GLN A 89 -4.66 -19.02 -23.41
C GLN A 89 -4.31 -18.11 -24.59
N ALA A 90 -3.86 -16.88 -24.30
CA ALA A 90 -3.38 -15.96 -25.34
C ALA A 90 -2.25 -16.62 -26.14
N ARG A 91 -2.27 -16.44 -27.47
CA ARG A 91 -1.32 -17.07 -28.40
C ARG A 91 -1.25 -18.61 -28.30
N HIS A 92 -2.29 -19.26 -27.78
CA HIS A 92 -2.35 -20.71 -27.51
C HIS A 92 -1.35 -21.23 -26.46
N ILE A 93 -0.80 -20.33 -25.62
CA ILE A 93 0.10 -20.71 -24.54
C ILE A 93 -0.73 -21.28 -23.37
N ALA A 94 -0.46 -22.52 -22.97
CA ALA A 94 -1.13 -23.20 -21.86
C ALA A 94 -0.21 -23.51 -20.66
N HIS A 95 1.11 -23.40 -20.82
CA HIS A 95 2.10 -23.71 -19.78
C HIS A 95 2.66 -22.42 -19.16
N PRO A 96 2.55 -22.20 -17.84
CA PRO A 96 2.91 -20.93 -17.21
C PRO A 96 4.41 -20.76 -16.92
N ASN A 97 5.31 -21.60 -17.45
CA ASN A 97 6.73 -21.65 -17.05
C ASN A 97 7.48 -20.31 -17.11
N VAL A 98 7.11 -19.38 -18.01
CA VAL A 98 7.71 -18.03 -18.08
C VAL A 98 7.28 -17.12 -16.91
N VAL A 99 6.12 -17.37 -16.30
CA VAL A 99 5.65 -16.65 -15.08
C VAL A 99 6.65 -16.82 -13.94
N LEU A 100 7.39 -17.93 -13.84
CA LEU A 100 8.30 -18.22 -12.72
C LEU A 100 9.36 -17.13 -12.54
N GLY A 101 9.87 -16.53 -13.61
CA GLY A 101 10.81 -15.40 -13.51
C GLY A 101 10.18 -14.17 -12.85
N MET A 102 8.93 -13.86 -13.21
CA MET A 102 8.15 -12.77 -12.61
C MET A 102 7.71 -13.11 -11.18
N ALA A 103 7.29 -14.35 -10.92
CA ALA A 103 6.78 -14.82 -9.64
C ALA A 103 7.87 -15.03 -8.58
N LEU A 104 9.11 -15.34 -8.99
CA LEU A 104 10.26 -15.30 -8.08
C LEU A 104 10.77 -13.87 -7.90
N GLY A 105 11.04 -13.15 -9.00
CA GLY A 105 11.73 -11.87 -8.96
C GLY A 105 10.87 -10.68 -8.55
N TYR A 106 9.72 -10.47 -9.20
CA TYR A 106 9.00 -9.20 -9.15
C TYR A 106 7.70 -9.27 -8.33
N GLY A 107 6.79 -10.18 -8.67
CA GLY A 107 5.61 -10.50 -7.86
C GLY A 107 5.96 -11.22 -6.57
N GLY A 108 7.08 -11.94 -6.52
CA GLY A 108 7.59 -12.58 -5.30
C GLY A 108 8.45 -11.64 -4.46
N LEU A 109 9.77 -11.67 -4.73
CA LEU A 109 10.78 -11.00 -3.90
C LEU A 109 10.57 -9.48 -3.78
N VAL A 110 10.43 -8.75 -4.90
CA VAL A 110 10.27 -7.28 -4.86
C VAL A 110 8.95 -6.87 -4.20
N GLN A 111 7.86 -7.59 -4.43
CA GLN A 111 6.59 -7.33 -3.74
C GLN A 111 6.67 -7.64 -2.24
N LEU A 112 7.35 -8.70 -1.84
CA LEU A 112 7.61 -9.01 -0.43
C LEU A 112 8.45 -7.90 0.25
N ILE A 113 9.47 -7.38 -0.43
CA ILE A 113 10.26 -6.23 0.03
C ILE A 113 9.37 -5.00 0.22
N ALA A 114 8.51 -4.68 -0.76
CA ALA A 114 7.55 -3.57 -0.63
C ALA A 114 6.60 -3.74 0.58
N GLY A 115 6.24 -4.98 0.94
CA GLY A 115 5.48 -5.26 2.18
C GLY A 115 6.28 -4.98 3.47
N ILE A 116 7.58 -5.27 3.48
CA ILE A 116 8.47 -4.93 4.60
C ILE A 116 8.66 -3.40 4.69
N GLU A 117 8.74 -2.70 3.56
CA GLU A 117 8.81 -1.25 3.49
C GLU A 117 7.52 -0.57 3.97
N GLU A 118 6.34 -1.10 3.61
CA GLU A 118 5.05 -0.60 4.14
C GLU A 118 4.94 -0.74 5.66
N TRP A 119 5.51 -1.80 6.24
CA TRP A 119 5.57 -1.97 7.70
C TRP A 119 6.42 -0.88 8.35
N ALA A 120 7.58 -0.55 7.77
CA ALA A 120 8.40 0.59 8.21
C ALA A 120 7.69 1.95 8.02
N CYS A 121 6.77 2.05 7.06
CA CYS A 121 5.89 3.21 6.87
C CYS A 121 4.66 3.24 7.80
N GLY A 122 4.46 2.21 8.64
CA GLY A 122 3.30 2.08 9.54
C GLY A 122 2.00 1.60 8.86
N ASN A 123 2.04 1.23 7.59
CA ASN A 123 0.88 0.82 6.80
C ASN A 123 0.59 -0.68 6.96
N THR A 124 -0.14 -1.04 8.02
CA THR A 124 -0.49 -2.44 8.32
C THR A 124 -1.23 -3.14 7.16
N PHE A 125 -2.09 -2.43 6.41
CA PHE A 125 -2.80 -3.00 5.27
C PHE A 125 -1.83 -3.32 4.12
N GLY A 126 -1.04 -2.34 3.68
CA GLY A 126 -0.07 -2.52 2.59
C GLY A 126 0.98 -3.58 2.94
N ALA A 127 1.49 -3.56 4.17
CA ALA A 127 2.46 -4.53 4.65
C ALA A 127 1.93 -5.96 4.57
N THR A 128 0.75 -6.20 5.15
CA THR A 128 0.13 -7.53 5.17
C THR A 128 -0.23 -7.98 3.75
N ALA A 129 -0.78 -7.08 2.92
CA ALA A 129 -1.18 -7.41 1.55
C ALA A 129 0.02 -7.74 0.65
N PHE A 130 1.02 -6.86 0.54
CA PHE A 130 2.15 -7.10 -0.35
C PHE A 130 3.04 -8.25 0.13
N ALA A 131 3.25 -8.41 1.44
CA ALA A 131 3.98 -9.58 1.96
C ALA A 131 3.21 -10.89 1.69
N SER A 132 1.88 -10.91 1.83
CA SER A 132 1.07 -12.11 1.56
C SER A 132 1.11 -12.49 0.08
N TYR A 133 0.93 -11.54 -0.84
CA TYR A 133 0.97 -11.85 -2.28
C TYR A 133 2.41 -12.08 -2.80
N GLY A 134 3.42 -11.48 -2.17
CA GLY A 134 4.82 -11.90 -2.34
C GLY A 134 5.01 -13.37 -1.97
N GLY A 135 4.45 -13.78 -0.85
CA GLY A 135 4.34 -15.19 -0.44
C GLY A 135 3.63 -16.06 -1.48
N PHE A 136 2.44 -15.66 -1.95
CA PHE A 136 1.67 -16.35 -2.99
C PHE A 136 2.49 -16.61 -4.26
N TRP A 137 3.21 -15.60 -4.75
CA TRP A 137 3.98 -15.72 -5.98
C TRP A 137 5.20 -16.63 -5.80
N LEU A 138 5.88 -16.53 -4.65
CA LEU A 138 6.96 -17.46 -4.30
C LEU A 138 6.45 -18.91 -4.18
N SER A 139 5.33 -19.15 -3.48
CA SER A 139 4.75 -20.50 -3.36
C SER A 139 4.20 -21.02 -4.69
N PHE A 140 3.58 -20.18 -5.51
CA PHE A 140 3.11 -20.54 -6.85
C PHE A 140 4.28 -20.98 -7.75
N ALA A 141 5.44 -20.32 -7.66
CA ALA A 141 6.62 -20.73 -8.40
C ALA A 141 7.10 -22.14 -8.01
N THR A 142 7.02 -22.53 -6.74
CA THR A 142 7.45 -23.88 -6.29
C THR A 142 6.64 -25.02 -6.93
N LEU A 143 5.39 -24.78 -7.34
CA LEU A 143 4.55 -25.79 -8.02
C LEU A 143 5.16 -26.27 -9.36
N TYR A 144 5.95 -25.41 -10.01
CA TYR A 144 6.44 -25.59 -11.37
C TYR A 144 7.98 -25.66 -11.49
N ILE A 145 8.70 -25.51 -10.37
CA ILE A 145 10.15 -25.72 -10.30
C ILE A 145 10.38 -27.22 -10.04
N PRO A 146 10.99 -27.98 -10.98
CA PRO A 146 11.06 -29.44 -10.89
C PRO A 146 11.69 -29.95 -9.60
N GLN A 147 12.69 -29.24 -9.06
CA GLN A 147 13.46 -29.64 -7.88
C GLN A 147 12.65 -29.69 -6.57
N PHE A 148 11.41 -29.20 -6.54
CA PHE A 148 10.49 -29.41 -5.40
C PHE A 148 9.54 -30.61 -5.61
N GLU A 149 9.55 -31.24 -6.80
CA GLU A 149 8.76 -32.41 -7.20
C GLU A 149 7.23 -32.29 -6.99
N VAL A 150 6.71 -31.09 -6.72
CA VAL A 150 5.33 -30.86 -6.29
C VAL A 150 4.32 -31.40 -7.30
N THR A 151 4.50 -31.11 -8.58
CA THR A 151 3.63 -31.60 -9.65
C THR A 151 3.91 -33.05 -10.05
N ALA A 152 5.13 -33.54 -9.82
CA ALA A 152 5.53 -34.92 -10.11
C ALA A 152 5.03 -35.94 -9.08
N ALA A 153 4.71 -35.50 -7.86
CA ALA A 153 4.16 -36.33 -6.80
C ALA A 153 2.73 -36.86 -7.09
N TYR A 154 2.00 -36.25 -8.03
CA TYR A 154 0.62 -36.60 -8.35
C TYR A 154 0.54 -37.56 -9.55
N SER A 155 0.00 -38.76 -9.33
CA SER A 155 -0.22 -39.75 -10.40
C SER A 155 -1.42 -39.47 -11.28
N SER A 156 -2.35 -38.61 -10.83
CA SER A 156 -3.60 -38.28 -11.51
C SER A 156 -3.71 -36.78 -11.75
N ALA A 157 -3.97 -36.38 -13.00
CA ALA A 157 -4.21 -34.97 -13.33
C ALA A 157 -5.42 -34.40 -12.56
N SER A 158 -6.47 -35.20 -12.34
CA SER A 158 -7.65 -34.78 -11.58
C SER A 158 -7.37 -34.61 -10.07
N GLU A 159 -6.34 -35.28 -9.54
CA GLU A 159 -5.90 -35.14 -8.15
C GLU A 159 -5.06 -33.86 -8.00
N LEU A 160 -4.14 -33.62 -8.94
CA LEU A 160 -3.37 -32.38 -9.04
C LEU A 160 -4.27 -31.15 -9.22
N ASP A 161 -5.24 -31.20 -10.14
CA ASP A 161 -6.23 -30.13 -10.33
C ASP A 161 -7.03 -29.87 -9.05
N SER A 162 -7.42 -30.92 -8.32
CA SER A 162 -8.10 -30.80 -7.03
C SER A 162 -7.22 -30.12 -5.98
N ALA A 163 -5.94 -30.49 -5.89
CA ALA A 163 -4.97 -29.90 -4.97
C ALA A 163 -4.69 -28.43 -5.29
N ILE A 164 -4.53 -28.07 -6.57
CA ILE A 164 -4.39 -26.67 -7.02
C ILE A 164 -5.67 -25.88 -6.72
N GLY A 165 -6.85 -26.46 -6.92
CA GLY A 165 -8.13 -25.86 -6.56
C GLY A 165 -8.22 -25.54 -5.06
N ILE A 166 -7.81 -26.46 -4.19
CA ILE A 166 -7.76 -26.26 -2.73
C ILE A 166 -6.73 -25.19 -2.33
N TYR A 167 -5.55 -25.17 -2.95
CA TYR A 167 -4.56 -24.10 -2.78
C TYR A 167 -5.16 -22.72 -3.14
N LEU A 168 -5.87 -22.63 -4.26
CA LEU A 168 -6.53 -21.39 -4.71
C LEU A 168 -7.70 -20.99 -3.81
N CYS A 169 -8.42 -21.93 -3.18
CA CYS A 169 -9.45 -21.62 -2.18
C CYS A 169 -8.88 -20.82 -1.00
N ALA A 170 -7.70 -21.21 -0.50
CA ALA A 170 -7.05 -20.50 0.59
C ALA A 170 -6.72 -19.04 0.20
N TRP A 171 -6.21 -18.83 -1.02
CA TRP A 171 -5.93 -17.49 -1.54
C TRP A 171 -7.17 -16.68 -1.90
N GLY A 172 -8.27 -17.32 -2.28
CA GLY A 172 -9.60 -16.70 -2.38
C GLY A 172 -10.07 -16.17 -1.03
N ILE A 173 -10.03 -16.99 0.03
CA ILE A 173 -10.41 -16.58 1.40
C ILE A 173 -9.54 -15.42 1.89
N VAL A 174 -8.22 -15.48 1.70
CA VAL A 174 -7.29 -14.39 2.06
C VAL A 174 -7.62 -13.10 1.28
N THR A 175 -7.92 -13.22 -0.02
CA THR A 175 -8.29 -12.08 -0.86
C THR A 175 -9.63 -11.47 -0.44
N PHE A 176 -10.63 -12.27 -0.09
CA PHE A 176 -11.90 -11.80 0.43
C PHE A 176 -11.74 -11.01 1.74
N ILE A 177 -10.84 -11.45 2.63
CA ILE A 177 -10.51 -10.70 3.87
C ILE A 177 -9.87 -9.35 3.53
N PHE A 178 -8.93 -9.28 2.57
CA PHE A 178 -8.37 -8.01 2.12
C PHE A 178 -9.40 -7.12 1.42
N LEU A 179 -10.34 -7.68 0.64
CA LEU A 179 -11.46 -6.95 0.04
C LEU A 179 -12.28 -6.25 1.12
N LEU A 180 -12.71 -6.98 2.16
CA LEU A 180 -13.45 -6.41 3.30
C LEU A 180 -12.65 -5.34 4.04
N ALA A 181 -11.35 -5.55 4.26
CA ALA A 181 -10.47 -4.56 4.89
C ALA A 181 -10.24 -3.31 4.01
N SER A 182 -10.32 -3.44 2.68
CA SER A 182 -10.10 -2.34 1.73
C SER A 182 -11.26 -1.34 1.65
N LEU A 183 -12.47 -1.68 2.11
CA LEU A 183 -13.74 -0.96 1.87
C LEU A 183 -13.78 0.53 2.30
N LYS A 184 -12.80 1.03 3.06
CA LYS A 184 -12.66 2.44 3.48
C LYS A 184 -11.39 3.13 2.96
N SER A 185 -10.67 2.52 2.02
CA SER A 185 -9.44 3.07 1.43
C SER A 185 -9.75 3.94 0.20
N SER A 186 -9.85 3.33 -0.98
CA SER A 186 -10.21 4.01 -2.23
C SER A 186 -10.97 3.10 -3.18
N ILE A 187 -11.75 3.69 -4.09
CA ILE A 187 -12.50 2.95 -5.14
C ILE A 187 -11.53 2.12 -5.99
N ALA A 188 -10.35 2.66 -6.32
CA ALA A 188 -9.33 1.93 -7.06
C ALA A 188 -8.84 0.66 -6.32
N LEU A 189 -8.55 0.76 -5.02
CA LEU A 189 -8.05 -0.37 -4.24
C LEU A 189 -9.15 -1.42 -3.98
N VAL A 190 -10.38 -0.98 -3.66
CA VAL A 190 -11.54 -1.88 -3.55
C VAL A 190 -11.80 -2.62 -4.86
N SER A 191 -11.71 -1.93 -6.01
CA SER A 191 -11.89 -2.55 -7.33
C SER A 191 -10.82 -3.59 -7.64
N LEU A 192 -9.55 -3.32 -7.27
CA LEU A 192 -8.45 -4.29 -7.40
C LEU A 192 -8.77 -5.58 -6.65
N PHE A 193 -9.12 -5.48 -5.37
CA PHE A 193 -9.43 -6.64 -4.54
C PHE A 193 -10.70 -7.37 -4.98
N PHE A 194 -11.71 -6.65 -5.45
CA PHE A 194 -12.95 -7.24 -5.96
C PHE A 194 -12.72 -8.10 -7.21
N PHE A 195 -11.97 -7.60 -8.19
CA PHE A 195 -11.66 -8.39 -9.38
C PHE A 195 -10.63 -9.50 -9.11
N LEU A 196 -9.75 -9.34 -8.12
CA LEU A 196 -8.84 -10.40 -7.67
C LEU A 196 -9.60 -11.54 -6.96
N ASP A 197 -10.59 -11.22 -6.13
CA ASP A 197 -11.45 -12.21 -5.47
C ASP A 197 -12.22 -13.04 -6.51
N LEU A 198 -12.88 -12.36 -7.47
CA LEU A 198 -13.52 -13.03 -8.62
C LEU A 198 -12.53 -13.88 -9.43
N THR A 199 -11.28 -13.41 -9.61
CA THR A 199 -10.23 -14.18 -10.29
C THR A 199 -9.93 -15.48 -9.55
N PHE A 200 -9.70 -15.44 -8.23
CA PHE A 200 -9.45 -16.65 -7.44
C PHE A 200 -10.64 -17.60 -7.47
N TRP A 201 -11.88 -17.14 -7.22
CA TRP A 201 -13.05 -18.02 -7.19
C TRP A 201 -13.39 -18.64 -8.56
N LEU A 202 -13.13 -17.95 -9.67
CA LEU A 202 -13.29 -18.51 -11.02
C LEU A 202 -12.18 -19.53 -11.38
N LEU A 203 -10.95 -19.32 -10.90
CA LEU A 203 -9.89 -20.33 -11.04
C LEU A 203 -10.19 -21.56 -10.17
N VAL A 204 -10.59 -21.37 -8.90
CA VAL A 204 -11.08 -22.43 -8.00
C VAL A 204 -12.16 -23.28 -8.68
N ALA A 205 -13.20 -22.64 -9.23
CA ALA A 205 -14.25 -23.36 -9.96
C ALA A 205 -13.71 -24.07 -11.21
N GLY A 206 -12.75 -23.46 -11.91
CA GLY A 206 -12.11 -24.05 -13.08
C GLY A 206 -11.21 -25.26 -12.82
N PHE A 207 -10.68 -25.40 -11.59
CA PHE A 207 -9.85 -26.53 -11.16
C PHE A 207 -10.66 -27.61 -10.42
N LEU A 208 -11.51 -27.23 -9.46
CA LEU A 208 -12.35 -28.19 -8.70
C LEU A 208 -13.50 -28.79 -9.51
N ALA A 209 -13.95 -28.11 -10.57
CA ALA A 209 -14.88 -28.63 -11.56
C ALA A 209 -14.28 -28.40 -12.97
N PRO A 210 -13.33 -29.24 -13.42
CA PRO A 210 -12.44 -29.01 -14.55
C PRO A 210 -13.07 -28.31 -15.76
N SER A 211 -12.83 -27.00 -15.86
CA SER A 211 -13.53 -26.10 -16.79
C SER A 211 -12.60 -25.02 -17.32
N THR A 212 -12.09 -25.24 -18.54
CA THR A 212 -11.29 -24.24 -19.27
C THR A 212 -12.06 -22.92 -19.47
N LYS A 213 -13.40 -22.95 -19.49
CA LYS A 213 -14.22 -21.72 -19.56
C LYS A 213 -14.10 -20.89 -18.28
N CYS A 214 -14.12 -21.53 -17.12
CA CYS A 214 -13.95 -20.86 -15.83
C CYS A 214 -12.51 -20.35 -15.65
N VAL A 215 -11.50 -21.14 -16.04
CA VAL A 215 -10.09 -20.69 -16.04
C VAL A 215 -9.89 -19.46 -16.93
N LYS A 216 -10.47 -19.45 -18.15
CA LYS A 216 -10.44 -18.29 -19.05
C LYS A 216 -11.18 -17.07 -18.49
N ALA A 217 -12.31 -17.27 -17.81
CA ALA A 217 -13.03 -16.19 -17.14
C ALA A 217 -12.19 -15.57 -16.00
N GLY A 218 -11.60 -16.40 -15.13
CA GLY A 218 -10.67 -15.93 -14.09
C GLY A 218 -9.46 -15.19 -14.68
N GLY A 219 -8.90 -15.70 -15.79
CA GLY A 219 -7.88 -14.99 -16.56
C GLY A 219 -8.32 -13.60 -17.03
N ALA A 220 -9.54 -13.45 -17.57
CA ALA A 220 -10.05 -12.16 -18.00
C ALA A 220 -10.18 -11.16 -16.83
N PHE A 221 -10.70 -11.59 -15.68
CA PHE A 221 -10.76 -10.74 -14.48
C PHE A 221 -9.37 -10.41 -13.90
N GLY A 222 -8.39 -11.31 -14.04
CA GLY A 222 -7.01 -11.04 -13.65
C GLY A 222 -6.32 -9.99 -14.54
N ILE A 223 -6.67 -9.91 -15.83
CA ILE A 223 -6.22 -8.82 -16.71
C ILE A 223 -6.79 -7.46 -16.23
N PHE A 224 -8.08 -7.39 -15.88
CA PHE A 224 -8.66 -6.18 -15.30
C PHE A 224 -8.00 -5.81 -13.97
N THR A 225 -7.78 -6.80 -13.09
CA THR A 225 -7.08 -6.64 -11.81
C THR A 225 -5.69 -6.04 -12.00
N ALA A 226 -4.91 -6.57 -12.94
CA ALA A 226 -3.57 -6.06 -13.28
C ALA A 226 -3.60 -4.62 -13.82
N GLY A 227 -4.58 -4.28 -14.66
CA GLY A 227 -4.78 -2.91 -15.15
C GLY A 227 -5.08 -1.92 -14.02
N ILE A 228 -5.92 -2.31 -13.05
CA ILE A 228 -6.25 -1.49 -11.87
C ILE A 228 -5.05 -1.38 -10.92
N ALA A 229 -4.24 -2.45 -10.78
CA ALA A 229 -2.99 -2.39 -10.03
C ALA A 229 -1.99 -1.40 -10.64
N ALA A 230 -1.80 -1.43 -11.97
CA ALA A 230 -0.96 -0.46 -12.68
C ALA A 230 -1.49 0.99 -12.57
N TYR A 231 -2.81 1.19 -12.67
CA TYR A 231 -3.45 2.50 -12.45
C TYR A 231 -3.21 3.02 -11.03
N THR A 232 -3.39 2.16 -10.03
CA THR A 232 -3.23 2.52 -8.61
C THR A 232 -1.77 2.80 -8.26
N ALA A 233 -0.83 2.04 -8.86
CA ALA A 233 0.60 2.30 -8.74
C ALA A 233 0.98 3.67 -9.34
N LEU A 234 0.51 3.96 -10.55
CA LEU A 234 0.71 5.27 -11.18
C LEU A 234 0.19 6.39 -10.28
N ALA A 235 -1.04 6.26 -9.76
CA ALA A 235 -1.63 7.23 -8.86
C ALA A 235 -0.81 7.45 -7.56
N GLY A 236 -0.13 6.41 -7.07
CA GLY A 236 0.76 6.49 -5.91
C GLY A 236 2.18 7.01 -6.19
N MET A 237 2.58 7.13 -7.46
CA MET A 237 3.86 7.74 -7.89
C MET A 237 3.73 9.20 -8.30
N LEU A 238 2.59 9.60 -8.88
CA LEU A 238 2.37 10.98 -9.31
C LEU A 238 2.32 11.92 -8.10
N THR A 239 3.05 13.04 -8.16
CA THR A 239 3.03 14.08 -7.12
C THR A 239 2.89 15.45 -7.77
N LYS A 240 2.34 16.43 -7.03
CA LYS A 240 2.20 17.81 -7.54
C LYS A 240 3.53 18.47 -7.92
N ASP A 241 4.62 18.00 -7.33
CA ASP A 241 5.97 18.57 -7.50
C ASP A 241 6.75 17.88 -8.63
N THR A 242 6.33 16.68 -9.05
CA THR A 242 7.02 15.83 -10.05
C THR A 242 6.16 15.48 -11.26
N SER A 243 4.90 15.92 -11.35
CA SER A 243 3.94 15.45 -12.36
C SER A 243 3.03 16.56 -12.89
N HIS A 244 2.89 16.61 -14.22
CA HIS A 244 2.02 17.58 -14.90
C HIS A 244 0.51 17.30 -14.74
N PHE A 245 0.13 16.14 -14.21
CA PHE A 245 -1.25 15.72 -13.98
C PHE A 245 -1.35 14.80 -12.76
N MET A 246 -2.56 14.66 -12.23
CA MET A 246 -2.93 13.75 -11.14
C MET A 246 -4.14 12.92 -11.57
N ILE A 247 -4.27 11.68 -11.09
CA ILE A 247 -5.40 10.79 -11.42
C ILE A 247 -6.20 10.39 -10.16
N PRO A 248 -7.55 10.32 -10.24
CA PRO A 248 -8.40 10.15 -9.06
C PRO A 248 -8.59 8.68 -8.65
N VAL A 249 -8.06 8.28 -7.49
CA VAL A 249 -8.30 6.94 -6.91
C VAL A 249 -9.70 6.77 -6.28
N GLY A 250 -10.41 7.88 -6.04
CA GLY A 250 -11.69 7.92 -5.32
C GLY A 250 -11.53 7.61 -3.83
N ASP A 251 -11.19 8.63 -3.01
CA ASP A 251 -11.03 8.51 -1.55
C ASP A 251 -12.33 8.07 -0.86
N LEU A 252 -12.31 6.92 -0.18
CA LEU A 252 -13.45 6.37 0.57
C LEU A 252 -13.33 6.56 2.09
N SER A 253 -12.22 7.13 2.58
CA SER A 253 -11.99 7.35 4.02
C SER A 253 -12.88 8.47 4.59
N ARG A 254 -13.32 9.41 3.73
CA ARG A 254 -14.08 10.62 4.09
C ARG A 254 -15.59 10.40 4.21
N ALA A 255 -16.02 9.57 5.15
CA ALA A 255 -17.43 9.33 5.43
C ALA A 255 -17.90 9.98 6.76
N LYS A 256 -18.52 11.18 6.63
CA LYS A 256 -19.09 12.09 7.67
C LYS A 256 -18.13 13.19 8.18
N GLY A 257 -18.63 14.43 8.28
CA GLY A 257 -17.97 15.51 9.04
C GLY A 257 -17.90 16.91 8.41
N GLN A 258 -18.38 17.14 7.18
CA GLN A 258 -18.40 18.48 6.56
C GLN A 258 -19.76 18.81 5.93
N LYS A 259 -20.67 19.29 6.78
CA LYS A 259 -21.83 20.14 6.49
C LYS A 259 -22.07 21.03 7.71
#